data_AF-A0ABD5FJM1-F1
#
_entry.id   AF-A0ABD5FJM1-F1
#
_cell.length_a   1.000
_cell.length_b   1.000
_cell.length_c   1.000
_cell.angle_alpha   90.00
_cell.angle_beta   90.00
_cell.angle_gamma   90.00
#
_symmetry.space_group_name_H-M   'P 1'
#
loop_
_entity.id
_entity.type
_entity.pdbx_description
1 polymer ?
#
loop_
_entity_poly.entity_id
_entity_poly.type
_entity_poly.pdbx_seq_one_letter_code
_entity_poly.pdbx_strand_id
1 'polypeptide(L)'
;MTTENVRIAVRDAHDSETLTYMDNSAVGAIHFDKADLTRFFEGDTTALVMRINNKHPEASFVTVGNKLSFVYKNRDYWLNISQTGRDGYYKELVAFSLTWELYKEKMPAYTSPKAMTIAEIIKVIDSEGTLEIGINE
;
A
#
# COMPACT_ATOMS: atom_id res chain seq x y z
N MET A 1 -9.74 -24.53 -12.25
CA MET A 1 -9.17 -23.77 -11.12
C MET A 1 -10.17 -22.69 -10.79
N THR A 2 -10.83 -22.74 -9.64
CA THR A 2 -11.70 -21.66 -9.18
C THR A 2 -10.79 -20.51 -8.74
N THR A 3 -10.74 -19.44 -9.51
CA THR A 3 -10.06 -18.21 -9.13
C THR A 3 -10.77 -17.67 -7.89
N GLU A 4 -10.06 -17.62 -6.76
CA GLU A 4 -10.59 -16.99 -5.53
C GLU A 4 -10.91 -15.52 -5.85
N ASN A 5 -12.16 -15.12 -5.64
CA ASN A 5 -12.55 -13.73 -5.84
C ASN A 5 -12.09 -12.91 -4.62
N VAL A 6 -11.38 -11.81 -4.89
CA VAL A 6 -10.92 -10.88 -3.85
C VAL A 6 -11.67 -9.57 -4.02
N ARG A 7 -12.34 -9.12 -2.96
CA ARG A 7 -12.93 -7.79 -2.88
C ARG A 7 -11.92 -6.84 -2.26
N ILE A 8 -11.67 -5.72 -2.93
CA ILE A 8 -10.72 -4.69 -2.51
C ILE A 8 -11.47 -3.39 -2.27
N ALA A 9 -11.45 -2.89 -1.04
CA ALA A 9 -11.95 -1.58 -0.70
C ALA A 9 -10.94 -0.51 -1.11
N VAL A 10 -11.41 0.55 -1.76
CA VAL A 10 -10.65 1.78 -1.97
C VAL A 10 -11.07 2.78 -0.90
N ARG A 11 -10.13 3.20 -0.07
CA ARG A 11 -10.37 4.14 1.03
C ARG A 11 -9.71 5.47 0.73
N ASP A 12 -10.23 6.53 1.33
CA ASP A 12 -9.65 7.86 1.20
C ASP A 12 -8.25 7.93 1.84
N ALA A 13 -7.50 8.98 1.51
CA ALA A 13 -6.16 9.18 2.03
C ALA A 13 -6.09 9.28 3.57
N HIS A 14 -7.16 9.73 4.23
CA HIS A 14 -7.22 9.87 5.69
C HIS A 14 -7.75 8.63 6.40
N ASP A 15 -8.12 7.58 5.66
CA ASP A 15 -8.76 6.39 6.22
C ASP A 15 -10.07 6.68 7.00
N SER A 16 -10.78 7.73 6.60
CA SER A 16 -12.05 8.11 7.22
C SER A 16 -13.22 7.33 6.63
N GLU A 17 -13.17 6.98 5.34
CA GLU A 17 -14.28 6.35 4.64
C GLU A 17 -13.85 5.42 3.49
N THR A 18 -14.76 4.53 3.10
CA THR A 18 -14.61 3.69 1.89
C THR A 18 -15.29 4.38 0.73
N LEU A 19 -14.52 4.68 -0.31
CA LEU A 19 -14.95 5.42 -1.50
C LEU A 19 -15.62 4.51 -2.54
N THR A 20 -15.09 3.29 -2.73
CA THR A 20 -15.61 2.31 -3.70
C THR A 20 -15.03 0.92 -3.41
N TYR A 21 -15.46 -0.08 -4.19
CA TYR A 21 -14.93 -1.44 -4.18
C TYR A 21 -14.49 -1.87 -5.57
N MET A 22 -13.38 -2.62 -5.63
CA MET A 22 -13.01 -3.45 -6.76
C MET A 22 -13.37 -4.90 -6.46
N ASP A 23 -14.16 -5.52 -7.34
CA ASP A 23 -14.67 -6.88 -7.14
C ASP A 23 -15.18 -7.43 -8.48
N ASN A 24 -14.50 -8.45 -9.01
CA ASN A 24 -14.83 -9.04 -10.31
C ASN A 24 -16.12 -9.87 -10.31
N SER A 25 -16.64 -10.24 -9.13
CA SER A 25 -17.89 -10.98 -8.99
C SER A 25 -19.12 -10.08 -8.80
N ALA A 26 -18.90 -8.82 -8.38
CA ALA A 26 -19.98 -7.90 -8.07
C ALA A 26 -20.39 -7.07 -9.30
N VAL A 27 -21.70 -6.90 -9.47
CA VAL A 27 -22.27 -6.01 -10.49
C VAL A 27 -22.10 -4.56 -10.05
N GLY A 28 -21.56 -3.72 -10.93
CA GLY A 28 -21.35 -2.28 -10.67
C GLY A 28 -20.12 -1.95 -9.81
N ALA A 29 -19.30 -2.95 -9.47
CA ALA A 29 -17.99 -2.72 -8.87
C ALA A 29 -16.94 -2.49 -9.97
N ILE A 30 -15.81 -1.89 -9.58
CA ILE A 30 -14.66 -1.78 -10.49
C ILE A 30 -14.10 -3.17 -10.76
N HIS A 31 -14.02 -3.57 -12.02
CA HIS A 31 -13.39 -4.83 -12.43
C HIS A 31 -11.92 -4.61 -12.79
N PHE A 32 -11.11 -5.63 -12.51
CA PHE A 32 -9.68 -5.67 -12.75
C PHE A 32 -9.31 -6.96 -13.48
N ASP A 33 -8.42 -6.87 -14.47
CA ASP A 33 -7.99 -8.01 -15.27
C ASP A 33 -6.58 -8.51 -14.92
N LYS A 34 -5.84 -7.73 -14.13
CA LYS A 34 -4.51 -8.06 -13.63
C LYS A 34 -4.35 -7.56 -12.20
N ALA A 35 -3.83 -8.44 -11.34
CA ALA A 35 -3.43 -8.12 -9.97
C ALA A 35 -2.25 -9.00 -9.55
N ASP A 36 -1.06 -8.40 -9.45
CA ASP A 36 0.17 -9.07 -9.04
C ASP A 36 0.57 -8.61 -7.64
N LEU A 37 0.44 -9.50 -6.66
CA LEU A 37 0.80 -9.26 -5.27
C LEU A 37 2.16 -9.90 -4.96
N THR A 38 3.17 -9.08 -4.66
CA THR A 38 4.51 -9.51 -4.28
C THR A 38 4.77 -9.20 -2.80
N ARG A 39 5.25 -10.19 -2.05
CA ARG A 39 5.76 -10.00 -0.68
C ARG A 39 7.28 -10.13 -0.65
N PHE A 40 7.93 -9.22 0.04
CA PHE A 40 9.36 -9.26 0.32
C PHE A 40 9.58 -9.86 1.72
N PHE A 41 10.48 -10.83 1.84
CA PHE A 41 10.66 -11.65 3.05
C PHE A 41 11.19 -10.85 4.26
N GLU A 42 11.98 -9.79 4.04
CA GLU A 42 12.39 -8.88 5.11
C GLU A 42 11.32 -7.79 5.32
N GLY A 43 10.79 -7.69 6.54
CA GLY A 43 9.94 -6.58 6.98
C GLY A 43 8.46 -6.63 6.57
N ASP A 44 7.95 -7.80 6.15
CA ASP A 44 6.55 -7.98 5.68
C ASP A 44 6.09 -6.95 4.64
N THR A 45 7.04 -6.52 3.81
CA THR A 45 6.75 -5.48 2.84
C THR A 45 5.99 -6.07 1.67
N THR A 46 4.90 -5.43 1.27
CA THR A 46 4.04 -5.88 0.20
C THR A 46 3.93 -4.84 -0.90
N ALA A 47 4.00 -5.29 -2.16
CA ALA A 47 3.71 -4.49 -3.33
C ALA A 47 2.57 -5.13 -4.12
N LEU A 48 1.64 -4.30 -4.60
CA LEU A 48 0.54 -4.71 -5.46
C LEU A 48 0.56 -3.88 -6.73
N VAL A 49 0.62 -4.55 -7.87
CA VAL A 49 0.48 -3.93 -9.20
C VAL A 49 -0.84 -4.41 -9.79
N MET A 50 -1.75 -3.48 -10.11
CA MET A 50 -3.05 -3.83 -10.70
C MET A 50 -3.37 -3.03 -11.93
N ARG A 51 -4.27 -3.59 -12.74
CA ARG A 51 -4.89 -2.93 -13.88
C ARG A 51 -6.41 -3.02 -13.78
N ILE A 52 -7.08 -1.87 -13.85
CA ILE A 52 -8.53 -1.73 -13.71
C ILE A 52 -9.14 -1.10 -14.95
N ASN A 53 -10.45 -1.30 -15.14
CA ASN A 53 -11.20 -0.61 -16.19
C ASN A 53 -11.36 0.89 -15.86
N ASN A 54 -10.73 1.76 -16.65
CA ASN A 54 -10.74 3.21 -16.43
C ASN A 54 -12.04 3.89 -16.90
N LYS A 55 -12.95 3.17 -17.58
CA LYS A 55 -14.28 3.70 -17.95
C LYS A 55 -15.29 3.65 -16.81
N HIS A 56 -14.99 2.95 -15.72
CA HIS A 56 -15.88 2.91 -14.57
C HIS A 56 -15.98 4.32 -13.94
N PRO A 57 -17.18 4.83 -13.60
CA PRO A 57 -17.35 6.17 -13.04
C PRO A 57 -16.49 6.42 -11.79
N GLU A 58 -16.32 5.38 -10.98
CA GLU A 58 -15.59 5.43 -9.71
C GLU A 58 -14.08 5.15 -9.84
N ALA A 59 -13.56 4.91 -11.06
CA ALA A 59 -12.12 4.71 -11.29
C ALA A 59 -11.27 5.95 -10.95
N SER A 60 -11.90 7.13 -10.83
CA SER A 60 -11.29 8.37 -10.35
C SER A 60 -10.80 8.26 -8.90
N PHE A 61 -11.48 7.49 -8.05
CA PHE A 61 -11.08 7.26 -6.66
C PHE A 61 -9.80 6.42 -6.52
N VAL A 62 -9.41 5.71 -7.57
CA VAL A 62 -8.18 4.92 -7.60
C VAL A 62 -7.01 5.84 -7.90
N THR A 63 -6.66 6.73 -6.98
CA THR A 63 -5.67 7.78 -7.20
C THR A 63 -4.54 7.69 -6.18
N VAL A 64 -3.40 8.31 -6.50
CA VAL A 64 -2.26 8.41 -5.59
C VAL A 64 -2.70 9.02 -4.25
N GLY A 65 -2.25 8.43 -3.14
CA GLY A 65 -2.59 8.83 -1.77
C GLY A 65 -3.78 8.07 -1.18
N ASN A 66 -4.72 7.58 -2.00
CA ASN A 66 -5.79 6.72 -1.51
C ASN A 66 -5.26 5.32 -1.16
N LYS A 67 -6.03 4.59 -0.37
CA LYS A 67 -5.60 3.33 0.25
C LYS A 67 -6.39 2.16 -0.29
N LEU A 68 -5.79 0.98 -0.26
CA LEU A 68 -6.40 -0.31 -0.59
C LEU A 68 -6.43 -1.18 0.65
N SER A 69 -7.61 -1.75 0.92
CA SER A 69 -7.82 -2.69 2.02
C SER A 69 -8.53 -3.95 1.53
N PHE A 70 -7.97 -5.11 1.81
CA PHE A 70 -8.54 -6.40 1.39
C PHE A 70 -8.01 -7.57 2.20
N VAL A 71 -8.73 -8.68 2.14
CA VAL A 71 -8.30 -9.97 2.69
C VAL A 71 -7.94 -10.90 1.54
N TYR A 72 -6.78 -11.52 1.61
CA TYR A 72 -6.38 -12.57 0.65
C TYR A 72 -5.62 -13.67 1.38
N LYS A 73 -6.02 -14.94 1.17
CA LYS A 73 -5.40 -16.11 1.83
C LYS A 73 -5.29 -15.96 3.36
N ASN A 74 -6.39 -15.54 3.99
CA ASN A 74 -6.50 -15.30 5.44
C ASN A 74 -5.50 -14.28 5.99
N ARG A 75 -5.10 -13.28 5.19
CA ARG A 75 -4.28 -12.15 5.63
C ARG A 75 -4.91 -10.85 5.20
N ASP A 76 -4.89 -9.89 6.12
CA ASP A 76 -5.29 -8.52 5.86
C ASP A 76 -4.16 -7.77 5.16
N TYR A 77 -4.51 -7.00 4.13
CA TYR A 77 -3.60 -6.15 3.40
C TYR A 77 -4.05 -4.71 3.50
N TRP A 78 -3.08 -3.84 3.78
CA TRP A 78 -3.26 -2.40 3.86
C TRP A 78 -2.17 -1.72 3.06
N LEU A 79 -2.52 -1.15 1.91
CA LEU A 79 -1.57 -0.60 0.95
C LEU A 79 -1.94 0.83 0.57
N ASN A 80 -0.96 1.70 0.43
CA ASN A 80 -1.13 3.05 -0.10
C ASN A 80 -0.87 3.03 -1.61
N ILE A 81 -1.75 3.65 -2.40
CA ILE A 81 -1.55 3.82 -3.84
C ILE A 81 -0.47 4.88 -4.04
N SER A 82 0.72 4.48 -4.48
CA SER A 82 1.84 5.40 -4.67
C SER A 82 2.01 5.86 -6.11
N GLN A 83 1.49 5.10 -7.09
CA GLN A 83 1.54 5.48 -8.50
C GLN A 83 0.27 5.07 -9.23
N THR A 84 -0.13 5.87 -10.22
CA THR A 84 -1.18 5.51 -11.18
C THR A 84 -0.76 5.91 -12.58
N GLY A 85 -1.06 5.06 -13.56
CA GLY A 85 -0.85 5.31 -14.98
C GLY A 85 -2.14 5.10 -15.78
N ARG A 86 -2.14 5.55 -17.03
CA ARG A 86 -3.21 5.24 -17.98
C ARG A 86 -2.60 4.49 -19.16
N ASP A 87 -3.19 3.36 -19.49
CA ASP A 87 -2.89 2.58 -20.69
C ASP A 87 -4.18 2.33 -21.46
N GLY A 88 -4.42 3.14 -22.50
CA GLY A 88 -5.65 3.08 -23.29
C GLY A 88 -6.92 3.22 -22.45
N TYR A 89 -7.71 2.15 -22.40
CA TYR A 89 -8.95 2.07 -21.62
C TYR A 89 -8.76 1.57 -20.18
N TYR A 90 -7.52 1.28 -19.81
CA TYR A 90 -7.16 0.80 -18.49
C TYR A 90 -6.45 1.87 -17.67
N LYS A 91 -6.56 1.71 -16.36
CA LYS A 91 -5.80 2.45 -15.37
C LYS A 91 -4.92 1.45 -14.63
N GLU A 92 -3.64 1.74 -14.60
CA GLU A 92 -2.67 0.94 -13.85
C GLU A 92 -2.39 1.62 -12.52
N LEU A 93 -2.15 0.83 -11.48
CA LEU A 93 -1.76 1.33 -10.18
C LEU A 93 -0.66 0.47 -9.57
N VAL A 94 0.18 1.13 -8.77
CA VAL A 94 1.15 0.49 -7.90
C VAL A 94 0.88 0.94 -6.47
N ALA A 95 0.67 -0.02 -5.58
CA ALA A 95 0.43 0.22 -4.17
C ALA A 95 1.44 -0.54 -3.29
N PHE A 96 1.83 0.05 -2.16
CA PHE A 96 2.78 -0.54 -1.24
C PHE A 96 2.28 -0.52 0.20
N SER A 97 2.74 -1.46 1.03
CA SER A 97 2.54 -1.38 2.47
C SER A 97 3.32 -0.20 3.07
N LEU A 98 2.86 0.32 4.21
CA LEU A 98 3.47 1.47 4.92
C LEU A 98 4.99 1.29 5.13
N THR A 99 5.42 0.08 5.48
CA THR A 99 6.85 -0.25 5.69
C THR A 99 7.72 0.07 4.46
N TRP A 100 7.19 -0.08 3.25
CA TRP A 100 7.94 0.25 2.02
C TRP A 100 8.03 1.75 1.76
N GLU A 101 7.01 2.50 2.17
CA GLU A 101 7.02 3.96 2.03
C GLU A 101 8.10 4.55 2.94
N LEU A 102 8.19 4.05 4.18
CA LEU A 102 9.28 4.39 5.10
C LEU A 102 10.64 3.98 4.54
N TYR A 103 10.77 2.79 3.94
CA TYR A 103 12.02 2.34 3.32
C TYR A 103 12.51 3.29 2.21
N LYS A 104 11.60 3.95 1.50
CA LYS A 104 11.95 4.91 0.44
C LYS A 104 12.31 6.30 0.96
N GLU A 105 12.01 6.60 2.21
CA GLU A 105 12.34 7.86 2.82
C GLU A 105 13.87 8.00 2.94
N LYS A 106 14.40 9.12 2.45
CA LYS A 106 15.83 9.41 2.54
C LYS A 106 16.05 10.51 3.56
N MET A 107 16.74 10.16 4.63
CA MET A 107 17.27 11.13 5.58
C MET A 107 18.52 11.81 4.99
N PRO A 108 18.73 13.12 5.23
CA PRO A 108 20.01 13.76 4.94
C PRO A 108 21.14 13.11 5.75
N ALA A 109 22.38 13.31 5.32
CA ALA A 109 23.54 12.79 6.02
C ALA A 109 23.54 13.26 7.49
N TYR A 110 23.63 12.31 8.41
CA TYR A 110 23.65 12.57 9.85
C TYR A 110 25.03 12.20 10.43
N THR A 111 25.64 13.16 11.13
CA THR A 111 26.86 12.92 11.91
C THR A 111 26.51 13.06 13.38
N SER A 112 26.71 11.99 14.15
CA SER A 112 26.41 12.04 15.57
C SER A 112 27.45 12.89 16.33
N PRO A 113 27.02 13.81 17.21
CA PRO A 113 27.93 14.64 17.98
C PRO A 113 28.60 13.89 19.15
N LYS A 114 28.15 12.67 19.46
CA LYS A 114 28.66 11.83 20.57
C LYS A 114 28.42 10.34 20.29
N ALA A 115 28.95 9.46 21.12
CA ALA A 115 28.51 8.06 21.11
C ALA A 115 27.02 8.00 21.48
N MET A 116 26.22 7.28 20.68
CA MET A 116 24.78 7.10 20.87
C MET A 116 24.41 5.62 20.73
N THR A 117 23.42 5.19 21.51
CA THR A 117 22.78 3.88 21.39
C THR A 117 21.85 3.83 20.17
N ILE A 118 21.48 2.63 19.71
CA ILE A 118 20.52 2.45 18.60
C ILE A 118 19.19 3.15 18.93
N ALA A 119 18.70 3.06 20.17
CA ALA A 119 17.47 3.72 20.59
C ALA A 119 17.57 5.26 20.54
N GLU A 120 18.71 5.83 20.92
CA GLU A 120 18.94 7.27 20.80
C GLU A 120 19.03 7.71 19.34
N ILE A 121 19.62 6.89 18.46
CA ILE A 121 19.67 7.16 17.01
C ILE A 121 18.27 7.12 16.40
N ILE A 122 17.45 6.11 16.74
CA ILE A 122 16.07 6.00 16.26
C ILE A 122 15.24 7.22 16.70
N LYS A 123 15.41 7.73 17.92
CA LYS A 123 14.71 8.98 18.34
C LYS A 123 15.09 10.22 17.54
N VAL A 124 16.29 10.27 16.96
CA VAL A 124 16.70 11.38 16.09
C VAL A 124 16.08 11.25 14.71
N ILE A 125 15.98 10.01 14.21
CA ILE A 125 15.44 9.69 12.87
C ILE A 125 13.90 9.74 12.88
N ASP A 126 13.28 9.18 13.91
CA ASP A 126 11.84 9.10 14.11
C ASP A 126 11.46 9.91 15.35
N SER A 127 11.52 11.23 15.22
CA SER A 127 11.14 12.15 16.31
C SER A 127 9.66 12.07 16.67
N GLU A 128 8.83 11.56 15.76
CA GLU A 128 7.39 11.37 15.94
C GLU A 128 7.05 10.11 16.74
N GLY A 129 8.01 9.18 16.91
CA GLY A 129 7.83 7.95 17.68
C GLY A 129 6.93 6.93 16.99
N THR A 130 7.00 6.87 15.66
CA THR A 130 6.25 5.93 14.82
C THR A 130 6.84 4.52 14.78
N LEU A 131 8.09 4.33 15.23
CA LEU A 131 8.82 3.07 15.18
C LEU A 131 8.95 2.40 16.55
N GLU A 132 8.76 1.08 16.57
CA GLU A 132 9.01 0.22 17.73
C GLU A 132 10.27 -0.64 17.53
N ILE A 133 11.13 -0.71 18.56
CA ILE A 133 12.33 -1.53 18.55
C ILE A 133 11.97 -2.91 19.09
N GLY A 134 11.90 -3.90 18.20
CA GLY A 134 11.81 -5.31 18.57
C GLY A 134 13.16 -5.87 19.03
N ILE A 135 13.12 -6.81 19.95
CA ILE A 135 14.24 -7.72 20.24
C ILE A 135 14.09 -8.91 19.29
N ASN A 136 15.17 -9.34 18.63
CA ASN A 136 15.15 -10.59 17.87
C ASN A 136 14.78 -11.73 18.84
N GLU A 137 13.65 -12.38 18.59
CA GLU A 137 13.28 -13.66 19.21
C GLU A 137 14.04 -14.83 18.56
#